data_AF-A0A7C3WY08-F1
#
_entry.id   AF-A0A7C3WY08-F1
#
_cell.length_a   1.000
_cell.length_b   1.000
_cell.length_c   1.000
_cell.angle_alpha   90.00
_cell.angle_beta   90.00
_cell.angle_gamma   90.00
#
_symmetry.space_group_name_H-M   'P 1'
#
loop_
_entity.id
_entity.type
_entity.pdbx_description
1 polymer ?
#
loop_
_entity_poly.entity_id
_entity_poly.type
_entity_poly.pdbx_seq_one_letter_code
_entity_poly.pdbx_strand_id
1 'polypeptide(L)'
;MSIQEEKKKNGKIIYLLGIALVCLLALSIFNYYNYLMANQQLNEAKNQLYNVQKQLNEAQDKINQQQLTIQNLEKELNDYKRYKLKNPTLDELQNFLAMDDVNTHEYIEYVYDCQSFSRDLRVNAKSKGYNLSYITVDFYAKLYIFGYEITLERAHALNGAYLADGRWVWIEPQTDKIFFGSGPYDEYGLKQALSEDLSLYVTEIEAIIVVW
;
A
#
# COMPACT_ATOMS: atom_id res chain seq x y z
N MET A 1 8.84 37.37 104.46
CA MET A 1 8.22 37.73 103.17
C MET A 1 6.79 38.13 103.46
N SER A 2 6.36 39.32 103.05
CA SER A 2 5.00 39.81 103.34
C SER A 2 3.97 39.13 102.42
N ILE A 3 2.74 38.88 102.90
CA ILE A 3 1.63 38.31 102.12
C ILE A 3 1.41 39.06 100.79
N GLN A 4 1.75 40.35 100.73
CA GLN A 4 1.65 41.13 99.49
C GLN A 4 2.70 40.78 98.43
N GLU A 5 3.92 40.41 98.82
CA GLU A 5 4.98 39.99 97.88
C GLU A 5 4.65 38.66 97.23
N GLU A 6 4.08 37.73 98.00
CA GLU A 6 3.67 36.41 97.53
C GLU A 6 2.50 36.52 96.53
N LYS A 7 1.49 37.37 96.82
CA LYS A 7 0.41 37.67 95.87
C LYS A 7 0.94 38.28 94.56
N LYS A 8 1.93 39.18 94.63
CA LYS A 8 2.55 39.80 93.44
C LYS A 8 3.35 38.77 92.61
N LYS A 9 4.07 37.86 93.27
CA LYS A 9 4.79 36.75 92.62
C LYS A 9 3.80 35.79 91.94
N ASN A 10 2.73 35.40 92.63
CA ASN A 10 1.70 34.52 92.09
C ASN A 10 0.97 35.16 90.91
N GLY A 11 0.67 36.47 90.98
CA GLY A 11 0.10 37.22 89.85
C GLY A 11 1.01 37.23 88.61
N LYS A 12 2.32 37.42 88.79
CA LYS A 12 3.29 37.32 87.68
C LYS A 12 3.36 35.92 87.07
N ILE A 13 3.33 34.87 87.90
CA ILE A 13 3.33 33.48 87.43
C ILE A 13 2.08 33.19 86.61
N ILE A 14 0.89 33.57 87.10
CA ILE A 14 -0.37 33.39 86.37
C ILE A 14 -0.34 34.11 85.02
N TYR A 15 0.18 35.34 84.98
CA TYR A 15 0.32 36.10 83.74
C TYR A 15 1.24 35.41 82.72
N LEU A 16 2.41 34.93 83.16
CA LEU A 16 3.35 34.20 82.29
C LEU A 16 2.76 32.88 81.77
N LEU A 17 2.03 32.15 82.62
CA LEU A 17 1.31 30.94 82.20
C LEU A 17 0.22 31.26 81.18
N GLY A 18 -0.49 32.38 81.34
CA GLY A 18 -1.47 32.85 80.37
C GLY A 18 -0.83 33.14 79.00
N ILE A 19 0.31 33.83 78.98
CA ILE A 19 1.07 34.09 77.74
C ILE A 19 1.52 32.76 77.10
N ALA A 20 2.12 31.87 77.89
CA ALA A 20 2.60 30.58 77.38
C ALA A 20 1.47 29.76 76.76
N LEU A 21 0.29 29.74 77.38
CA LEU A 21 -0.89 29.07 76.85
C LEU A 21 -1.34 29.68 75.52
N VAL A 22 -1.37 31.01 75.41
CA VAL A 22 -1.71 31.70 74.15
C VAL A 22 -0.69 31.39 73.06
N CYS A 23 0.61 31.38 73.37
CA CYS A 23 1.65 31.01 72.42
C CYS A 23 1.51 29.56 71.93
N LEU A 24 1.19 28.62 72.84
CA LEU A 24 0.96 27.22 72.48
C LEU A 24 -0.28 27.05 71.59
N LEU A 25 -1.35 27.79 71.87
CA LEU A 25 -2.55 27.82 71.02
C LEU A 25 -2.26 28.42 69.64
N ALA A 26 -1.51 29.52 69.57
CA ALA A 26 -1.12 30.12 68.30
C ALA A 26 -0.25 29.16 67.47
N LEU A 27 0.69 28.46 68.11
CA LEU A 27 1.54 27.47 67.45
C LEU A 27 0.74 26.25 66.96
N SER A 28 -0.23 25.76 67.74
CA SER A 28 -1.07 24.64 67.32
C SER A 28 -1.95 25.01 66.13
N ILE A 29 -2.51 26.22 66.13
CA ILE A 29 -3.28 26.78 65.01
C ILE A 29 -2.39 26.91 63.77
N PHE A 30 -1.18 27.47 63.91
CA PHE A 30 -0.24 27.60 62.80
C PHE A 30 0.15 26.25 62.21
N ASN A 31 0.47 25.26 63.05
CA ASN A 31 0.76 23.89 62.62
C ASN A 31 -0.43 23.24 61.92
N TYR A 32 -1.65 23.48 62.42
CA TYR A 32 -2.87 22.99 61.78
C TYR A 32 -3.09 23.61 60.39
N TYR A 33 -2.86 24.91 60.22
CA TYR A 33 -2.92 25.56 58.90
C TYR A 33 -1.88 25.02 57.93
N ASN A 34 -0.63 24.82 58.38
CA ASN A 34 0.41 24.22 57.54
C ASN A 34 0.03 22.80 57.10
N TYR A 35 -0.55 22.01 58.02
CA TYR A 35 -1.05 20.67 57.72
C TYR A 35 -2.18 20.71 56.67
N LEU A 36 -3.12 21.64 56.78
CA LEU A 36 -4.19 21.80 55.79
C LEU A 36 -3.63 22.19 54.41
N MET A 37 -2.70 23.15 54.35
CA MET A 37 -2.07 23.56 53.09
C MET A 37 -1.28 22.43 52.44
N ALA A 38 -0.53 21.65 53.22
CA ALA A 38 0.20 20.50 52.71
C ALA A 38 -0.75 19.42 52.14
N ASN A 39 -1.89 19.17 52.80
CA ASN A 39 -2.91 18.25 52.30
C ASN A 39 -3.58 18.75 51.02
N GLN A 40 -3.83 20.06 50.91
CA GLN A 40 -4.36 20.65 49.67
C GLN A 40 -3.38 20.44 48.51
N GLN A 41 -2.11 20.79 48.71
CA GLN A 41 -1.06 20.58 47.69
C GLN A 41 -0.91 19.10 47.32
N LEU A 42 -0.97 18.20 48.29
CA LEU A 42 -0.93 16.75 48.04
C LEU A 42 -2.10 16.28 47.18
N ASN A 43 -3.31 16.78 47.43
CA ASN A 43 -4.49 16.44 46.65
C ASN A 43 -4.43 17.01 45.23
N GLU A 44 -3.96 18.25 45.08
CA GLU A 44 -3.71 18.85 43.76
C GLU A 44 -2.67 18.06 42.97
N ALA A 45 -1.56 17.68 43.59
CA ALA A 45 -0.52 16.85 42.97
C ALA A 45 -1.06 15.46 42.56
N LYS A 46 -1.90 14.83 43.40
CA LYS A 46 -2.57 13.56 43.06
C LYS A 46 -3.48 13.70 41.85
N ASN A 47 -4.26 14.78 41.78
CA ASN A 47 -5.15 15.05 40.64
C ASN A 47 -4.35 15.31 39.36
N GLN A 48 -3.24 16.05 39.46
CA GLN A 48 -2.33 16.26 38.34
C GLN A 48 -1.72 14.94 37.87
N LEU A 49 -1.23 14.10 38.78
CA LEU A 49 -0.67 12.78 38.46
C LEU A 49 -1.70 11.89 37.75
N TYR A 50 -2.95 11.87 38.23
CA TYR A 50 -4.03 11.14 37.60
C TYR A 50 -4.29 11.61 36.16
N ASN A 51 -4.34 12.93 35.94
CA ASN A 51 -4.55 13.51 34.62
C ASN A 51 -3.39 13.20 33.66
N VAL A 52 -2.15 13.28 34.14
CA VAL A 52 -0.96 12.93 33.35
C VAL A 52 -0.98 11.44 33.00
N GLN A 53 -1.33 10.56 33.94
CA GLN A 53 -1.45 9.13 33.68
C GLN A 53 -2.52 8.84 32.62
N LYS A 54 -3.65 9.54 32.68
CA LYS A 54 -4.72 9.42 31.67
C LYS A 54 -4.21 9.85 30.29
N GLN A 55 -3.56 11.00 30.18
CA GLN A 55 -2.98 11.49 28.92
C GLN A 55 -1.91 10.55 28.37
N LEU A 56 -1.09 9.95 29.24
CA LEU A 56 -0.08 8.98 28.85
C LEU A 56 -0.72 7.73 28.23
N ASN A 57 -1.79 7.21 28.84
CA ASN A 57 -2.52 6.07 28.30
C ASN A 57 -3.15 6.40 26.94
N GLU A 58 -3.80 7.57 26.81
CA GLU A 58 -4.38 8.03 25.54
C GLU A 58 -3.32 8.20 24.43
N ALA A 59 -2.13 8.70 24.78
CA ALA A 59 -1.01 8.82 23.84
C ALA A 59 -0.48 7.44 23.43
N GLN A 60 -0.37 6.50 24.36
CA GLN A 60 0.05 5.13 24.08
C GLN A 60 -0.91 4.42 23.11
N ASP A 61 -2.22 4.60 23.32
CA ASP A 61 -3.25 4.04 22.42
C ASP A 61 -3.13 4.62 21.00
N LYS A 62 -2.89 5.93 20.87
CA LYS A 62 -2.64 6.57 19.57
C LYS A 62 -1.39 6.04 18.87
N ILE A 63 -0.31 5.82 19.62
CA ILE A 63 0.93 5.22 19.07
C ILE A 63 0.63 3.81 18.54
N ASN A 64 -0.09 2.99 19.32
CA ASN A 64 -0.45 1.63 18.90
C ASN A 64 -1.32 1.65 17.63
N GLN A 65 -2.29 2.56 17.54
CA GLN A 65 -3.12 2.74 16.34
C GLN A 65 -2.28 3.15 15.13
N GLN A 66 -1.37 4.11 15.28
CA GLN A 66 -0.49 4.54 14.19
C GLN A 66 0.44 3.43 13.71
N GLN A 67 0.97 2.61 14.63
CA GLN A 67 1.79 1.45 14.27
C GLN A 67 1.02 0.45 13.42
N LEU A 68 -0.25 0.16 13.76
CA LEU A 68 -1.11 -0.69 12.94
C LEU A 68 -1.37 -0.09 11.56
N THR A 69 -1.61 1.22 11.48
CA THR A 69 -1.77 1.91 10.19
C THR A 69 -0.51 1.80 9.33
N ILE A 70 0.68 2.00 9.91
CA ILE A 70 1.95 1.87 9.19
C ILE A 70 2.12 0.45 8.66
N GLN A 71 1.88 -0.57 9.49
CA GLN A 71 1.97 -1.97 9.06
C GLN A 71 1.02 -2.30 7.89
N ASN A 72 -0.21 -1.77 7.92
CA ASN A 72 -1.15 -1.96 6.82
C ASN A 72 -0.69 -1.25 5.53
N LEU A 73 -0.20 -0.01 5.63
CA LEU A 73 0.33 0.73 4.49
C LEU A 73 1.59 0.08 3.89
N GLU A 74 2.47 -0.49 4.73
CA GLU A 74 3.64 -1.23 4.27
C GLU A 74 3.23 -2.48 3.49
N LYS A 75 2.19 -3.19 3.97
CA LYS A 75 1.61 -4.33 3.25
C LYS A 75 1.03 -3.90 1.91
N GLU A 76 0.20 -2.85 1.89
CA GLU A 76 -0.38 -2.29 0.66
C GLU A 76 0.69 -1.82 -0.32
N LEU A 77 1.76 -1.17 0.16
CA LEU A 77 2.88 -0.74 -0.67
C LEU A 77 3.65 -1.93 -1.25
N ASN A 78 3.86 -2.99 -0.46
CA ASN A 78 4.52 -4.20 -0.95
C ASN A 78 3.63 -4.94 -1.96
N ASP A 79 2.33 -4.97 -1.76
CA ASP A 79 1.38 -5.46 -2.74
C ASP A 79 1.45 -4.62 -4.03
N TYR A 80 1.37 -3.30 -3.92
CA TYR A 80 1.51 -2.38 -5.06
C TYR A 80 2.83 -2.56 -5.82
N LYS A 81 3.96 -2.69 -5.11
CA LYS A 81 5.28 -2.94 -5.71
C LYS A 81 5.33 -4.30 -6.42
N ARG A 82 4.69 -5.34 -5.85
CA ARG A 82 4.52 -6.63 -6.54
C ARG A 82 3.70 -6.51 -7.83
N TYR A 83 2.82 -5.52 -7.92
CA TYR A 83 2.00 -5.26 -9.10
C TYR A 83 2.57 -4.21 -10.07
N LYS A 84 3.64 -3.50 -9.72
CA LYS A 84 4.29 -2.55 -10.64
C LYS A 84 5.19 -3.29 -11.62
N LEU A 85 4.54 -3.96 -12.57
CA LEU A 85 5.19 -4.54 -13.72
C LEU A 85 5.90 -3.44 -14.52
N LYS A 86 7.13 -3.70 -14.95
CA LYS A 86 7.92 -2.77 -15.75
C LYS A 86 7.70 -3.04 -17.24
N ASN A 87 7.76 -1.97 -18.02
CA ASN A 87 7.88 -2.06 -19.48
C ASN A 87 9.32 -2.54 -19.81
N PRO A 88 9.49 -3.67 -20.51
CA PRO A 88 10.83 -4.18 -20.84
C PRO A 88 11.53 -3.27 -21.86
N THR A 89 12.85 -3.23 -21.86
CA THR A 89 13.61 -2.84 -23.06
C THR A 89 13.43 -3.90 -24.17
N LEU A 90 13.76 -3.57 -25.42
CA LEU A 90 13.68 -4.56 -26.51
C LEU A 90 14.54 -5.79 -26.21
N ASP A 91 15.78 -5.59 -25.75
CA ASP A 91 16.71 -6.67 -25.43
C ASP A 91 16.21 -7.51 -24.24
N GLU A 92 15.64 -6.88 -23.21
CA GLU A 92 15.01 -7.60 -22.10
C GLU A 92 13.82 -8.45 -22.55
N LEU A 93 12.99 -7.92 -23.44
CA LEU A 93 11.84 -8.64 -23.99
C LEU A 93 12.31 -9.83 -24.84
N GLN A 94 13.27 -9.63 -25.73
CA GLN A 94 13.84 -10.71 -26.57
C GLN A 94 14.49 -11.81 -25.72
N ASN A 95 15.26 -11.43 -24.69
CA ASN A 95 15.85 -12.38 -23.76
C ASN A 95 14.79 -13.13 -22.96
N PHE A 96 13.71 -12.46 -22.56
CA PHE A 96 12.58 -13.11 -21.89
C PHE A 96 11.93 -14.16 -22.80
N LEU A 97 11.55 -13.79 -24.03
CA LEU A 97 10.93 -14.71 -24.99
C LEU A 97 11.84 -15.90 -25.29
N ALA A 98 13.16 -15.69 -25.45
CA ALA A 98 14.11 -16.78 -25.70
C ALA A 98 14.30 -17.75 -24.51
N MET A 99 13.93 -17.35 -23.29
CA MET A 99 14.02 -18.19 -22.09
C MET A 99 12.69 -18.84 -21.69
N ASP A 100 11.59 -18.29 -22.20
CA ASP A 100 10.25 -18.81 -22.00
C ASP A 100 10.04 -20.04 -22.90
N ASP A 101 9.12 -20.93 -22.53
CA ASP A 101 8.85 -22.18 -23.25
C ASP A 101 7.46 -22.23 -23.88
N VAL A 102 6.68 -21.15 -23.83
CA VAL A 102 5.31 -21.11 -24.35
C VAL A 102 5.27 -21.45 -25.83
N ASN A 103 6.21 -20.95 -26.63
CA ASN A 103 6.33 -21.24 -28.06
C ASN A 103 6.64 -22.72 -28.39
N THR A 104 7.02 -23.53 -27.40
CA THR A 104 7.36 -24.95 -27.59
C THR A 104 6.15 -25.88 -27.44
N HIS A 105 5.03 -25.36 -26.93
CA HIS A 105 3.79 -26.13 -26.81
C HIS A 105 3.20 -26.43 -28.19
N GLU A 106 2.56 -27.59 -28.31
CA GLU A 106 1.81 -27.95 -29.51
C GLU A 106 0.47 -27.20 -29.52
N TYR A 107 0.12 -26.62 -30.66
CA TYR A 107 -1.22 -26.07 -30.87
C TYR A 107 -2.24 -27.21 -30.96
N ILE A 108 -3.21 -27.22 -30.05
CA ILE A 108 -4.29 -28.21 -30.03
C ILE A 108 -5.60 -27.43 -30.01
N GLU A 109 -6.34 -27.50 -31.13
CA GLU A 109 -7.61 -26.81 -31.27
C GLU A 109 -8.56 -27.14 -30.09
N TYR A 110 -9.16 -26.11 -29.50
CA TYR A 110 -10.05 -26.19 -28.32
C TYR A 110 -9.41 -26.68 -26.99
N VAL A 111 -8.11 -27.00 -26.96
CA VAL A 111 -7.41 -27.45 -25.75
C VAL A 111 -6.26 -26.52 -25.37
N TYR A 112 -5.40 -26.22 -26.33
CA TYR A 112 -4.26 -25.32 -26.20
C TYR A 112 -4.13 -24.51 -27.49
N ASP A 113 -4.93 -23.47 -27.59
CA ASP A 113 -5.06 -22.57 -28.73
C ASP A 113 -4.39 -21.21 -28.47
N CYS A 114 -4.53 -20.26 -29.40
CA CYS A 114 -3.90 -18.94 -29.30
C CYS A 114 -4.24 -18.20 -27.99
N GLN A 115 -5.43 -18.41 -27.43
CA GLN A 115 -5.80 -17.85 -26.13
C GLN A 115 -4.95 -18.43 -24.99
N SER A 116 -4.65 -19.72 -25.05
CA SER A 116 -3.79 -20.40 -24.08
C SER A 116 -2.34 -19.94 -24.17
N PHE A 117 -1.77 -19.85 -25.38
CA PHE A 117 -0.43 -19.28 -25.58
C PHE A 117 -0.33 -17.85 -25.04
N SER A 118 -1.26 -16.96 -25.43
CA SER A 118 -1.22 -15.55 -25.02
C SER A 118 -1.41 -15.36 -23.50
N ARG A 119 -2.25 -16.19 -22.88
CA ARG A 119 -2.45 -16.20 -21.43
C ARG A 119 -1.18 -16.63 -20.70
N ASP A 120 -0.58 -17.74 -21.11
CA ASP A 120 0.56 -18.33 -20.42
C ASP A 120 1.79 -17.43 -20.56
N LEU A 121 2.03 -16.85 -21.75
CA LEU A 121 3.11 -15.88 -21.95
C LEU A 121 2.97 -14.67 -21.03
N ARG A 122 1.76 -14.12 -20.89
CA ARG A 122 1.49 -13.00 -19.96
C ARG A 122 1.74 -13.39 -18.51
N VAL A 123 1.35 -14.59 -18.09
CA VAL A 123 1.59 -15.09 -16.72
C VAL A 123 3.08 -15.23 -16.46
N ASN A 124 3.82 -15.80 -17.40
CA ASN A 124 5.28 -15.95 -17.30
C ASN A 124 5.97 -14.59 -17.27
N ALA A 125 5.59 -13.66 -18.14
CA ALA A 125 6.10 -12.29 -18.16
C ALA A 125 5.85 -11.57 -16.82
N LYS A 126 4.64 -11.70 -16.28
CA LYS A 126 4.27 -11.16 -14.96
C LYS A 126 5.15 -11.74 -13.85
N SER A 127 5.47 -13.03 -13.89
CA SER A 127 6.38 -13.68 -12.93
C SER A 127 7.81 -13.13 -12.99
N LYS A 128 8.23 -12.62 -14.16
CA LYS A 128 9.51 -11.94 -14.38
C LYS A 128 9.44 -10.43 -14.16
N GLY A 129 8.28 -9.90 -13.76
CA GLY A 129 8.06 -8.49 -13.50
C GLY A 129 7.82 -7.63 -14.75
N TYR A 130 7.52 -8.23 -15.90
CA TYR A 130 7.23 -7.51 -17.15
C TYR A 130 5.74 -7.25 -17.35
N ASN A 131 5.44 -6.09 -17.92
CA ASN A 131 4.08 -5.64 -18.23
C ASN A 131 3.71 -5.99 -19.68
N LEU A 132 3.12 -7.17 -19.88
CA LEU A 132 2.56 -7.59 -21.16
C LEU A 132 1.03 -7.61 -21.07
N SER A 133 0.37 -7.09 -22.10
CA SER A 133 -1.08 -7.19 -22.25
C SER A 133 -1.46 -8.51 -22.90
N TYR A 134 -2.66 -9.00 -22.58
CA TYR A 134 -3.38 -10.03 -23.33
C TYR A 134 -4.32 -9.32 -24.30
N ILE A 135 -4.29 -9.69 -25.58
CA ILE A 135 -5.05 -9.02 -26.63
C ILE A 135 -5.86 -10.06 -27.38
N THR A 136 -7.15 -9.78 -27.57
CA THR A 136 -8.00 -10.52 -28.52
C THR A 136 -8.41 -9.60 -29.64
N VAL A 137 -8.44 -10.14 -30.85
CA VAL A 137 -8.81 -9.41 -32.05
C VAL A 137 -9.75 -10.25 -32.90
N ASP A 138 -10.83 -9.62 -33.34
CA ASP A 138 -11.76 -10.16 -34.33
C ASP A 138 -11.51 -9.44 -35.65
N PHE A 139 -11.42 -10.19 -36.75
CA PHE A 139 -11.04 -9.64 -38.06
C PHE A 139 -11.59 -10.48 -39.22
N TYR A 140 -11.66 -9.85 -40.39
CA TYR A 140 -11.94 -10.50 -41.65
C TYR A 140 -10.65 -10.79 -42.41
N ALA A 141 -10.55 -11.99 -42.97
CA ALA A 141 -9.44 -12.42 -43.79
C ALA A 141 -9.92 -12.96 -45.13
N LYS A 142 -9.10 -12.77 -46.17
CA LYS A 142 -9.34 -13.35 -47.51
C LYS A 142 -8.48 -14.59 -47.71
N LEU A 143 -9.13 -15.65 -48.19
CA LEU A 143 -8.50 -16.88 -48.63
C LEU A 143 -8.87 -17.16 -50.09
N TYR A 144 -7.88 -17.54 -50.90
CA TYR A 144 -8.11 -17.94 -52.29
C TYR A 144 -8.05 -19.46 -52.43
N ILE A 145 -9.18 -20.10 -52.72
CA ILE A 145 -9.26 -21.54 -52.95
C ILE A 145 -9.79 -21.78 -54.37
N PHE A 146 -9.04 -22.51 -55.19
CA PHE A 146 -9.38 -22.80 -56.60
C PHE A 146 -9.74 -21.56 -57.44
N GLY A 147 -9.13 -20.41 -57.14
CA GLY A 147 -9.40 -19.13 -57.83
C GLY A 147 -10.61 -18.36 -57.32
N TYR A 148 -11.31 -18.86 -56.30
CA TYR A 148 -12.40 -18.15 -55.62
C TYR A 148 -11.88 -17.43 -54.38
N GLU A 149 -12.27 -16.17 -54.22
CA GLU A 149 -12.03 -15.39 -53.00
C GLU A 149 -13.12 -15.71 -51.97
N ILE A 150 -12.70 -16.10 -50.77
CA ILE A 150 -13.58 -16.37 -49.63
C ILE A 150 -13.19 -15.41 -48.50
N THR A 151 -14.17 -14.68 -47.99
CA THR A 151 -14.03 -13.88 -46.77
C THR A 151 -14.38 -14.74 -45.57
N LEU A 152 -13.47 -14.81 -44.61
CA LEU A 152 -13.63 -15.55 -43.36
C LEU A 152 -13.61 -14.57 -42.20
N GLU A 153 -14.54 -14.73 -41.28
CA GLU A 153 -14.48 -14.14 -39.94
C GLU A 153 -13.55 -15.01 -39.08
N ARG A 154 -12.64 -14.36 -38.35
CA ARG A 154 -11.62 -15.01 -37.53
C ARG A 154 -11.45 -14.24 -36.24
N ALA A 155 -11.03 -14.96 -35.21
CA ALA A 155 -10.55 -14.38 -33.97
C ALA A 155 -9.12 -14.87 -33.72
N HIS A 156 -8.29 -14.04 -33.10
CA HIS A 156 -6.95 -14.42 -32.65
C HIS A 156 -6.63 -13.81 -31.30
N ALA A 157 -5.70 -14.41 -30.59
CA ALA A 157 -5.17 -13.89 -29.34
C ALA A 157 -3.65 -13.79 -29.40
N LEU A 158 -3.12 -12.63 -29.01
CA LEU A 158 -1.70 -12.34 -29.00
C LEU A 158 -1.35 -11.46 -27.80
N ASN A 159 -0.09 -11.07 -27.66
CA ASN A 159 0.35 -10.17 -26.60
C ASN A 159 0.83 -8.84 -27.17
N GLY A 160 0.93 -7.86 -26.28
CA GLY A 160 1.56 -6.59 -26.60
C GLY A 160 2.28 -6.02 -25.39
N ALA A 161 3.21 -5.11 -25.65
CA ALA A 161 3.92 -4.42 -24.60
C ALA A 161 4.30 -3.01 -25.05
N TYR A 162 4.23 -2.06 -24.12
CA TYR A 162 5.06 -0.88 -24.26
C TYR A 162 6.48 -1.25 -23.87
N LEU A 163 7.44 -0.84 -24.69
CA LEU A 163 8.85 -0.89 -24.35
C LEU A 163 9.20 0.23 -23.36
N ALA A 164 10.36 0.12 -22.72
CA ALA A 164 10.87 1.13 -21.78
C ALA A 164 11.02 2.53 -22.41
N ASP A 165 11.20 2.60 -23.73
CA ASP A 165 11.27 3.84 -24.50
C ASP A 165 9.91 4.36 -25.00
N GLY A 166 8.82 3.69 -24.63
CA GLY A 166 7.45 4.08 -24.97
C GLY A 166 6.95 3.57 -26.32
N ARG A 167 7.78 2.89 -27.13
CA ARG A 167 7.32 2.24 -28.37
C ARG A 167 6.40 1.06 -28.05
N TRP A 168 5.44 0.81 -28.92
CA TRP A 168 4.55 -0.34 -28.82
C TRP A 168 5.04 -1.50 -29.68
N VAL A 169 4.93 -2.71 -29.14
CA VAL A 169 5.16 -3.94 -29.88
C VAL A 169 4.02 -4.93 -29.70
N TRP A 170 3.71 -5.64 -30.77
CA TRP A 170 2.88 -6.84 -30.81
C TRP A 170 3.77 -8.06 -30.73
N ILE A 171 3.32 -9.11 -30.04
CA ILE A 171 4.09 -10.33 -29.81
C ILE A 171 3.21 -11.51 -30.18
N GLU A 172 3.65 -12.33 -31.14
CA GLU A 172 3.01 -13.59 -31.50
C GLU A 172 3.54 -14.71 -30.59
N PRO A 173 2.80 -15.13 -29.54
CA PRO A 173 3.29 -16.05 -28.53
C PRO A 173 3.60 -17.47 -29.05
N GLN A 174 3.06 -17.87 -30.21
CA GLN A 174 3.37 -19.17 -30.81
C GLN A 174 4.74 -19.18 -31.53
N THR A 175 5.30 -18.01 -31.86
CA THR A 175 6.54 -17.91 -32.66
C THR A 175 7.60 -16.97 -32.06
N ASP A 176 7.31 -16.31 -30.95
CA ASP A 176 8.12 -15.24 -30.32
C ASP A 176 8.45 -14.06 -31.23
N LYS A 177 7.74 -13.91 -32.35
CA LYS A 177 7.97 -12.79 -33.26
C LYS A 177 7.42 -11.50 -32.69
N ILE A 178 8.20 -10.43 -32.85
CA ILE A 178 7.88 -9.09 -32.38
C ILE A 178 7.61 -8.19 -33.59
N PHE A 179 6.49 -7.49 -33.58
CA PHE A 179 6.09 -6.55 -34.62
C PHE A 179 5.91 -5.15 -34.02
N PHE A 180 6.54 -4.15 -34.61
CA PHE A 180 6.41 -2.77 -34.13
C PHE A 180 5.10 -2.15 -34.60
N GLY A 181 4.48 -1.37 -33.72
CA GLY A 181 3.33 -0.53 -34.07
C GLY A 181 3.42 0.85 -33.44
N SER A 182 2.58 1.77 -33.88
CA SER A 182 2.48 3.11 -33.27
C SER A 182 1.68 3.12 -31.96
N GLY A 183 1.01 2.01 -31.62
CA GLY A 183 0.21 1.85 -30.39
C GLY A 183 -0.65 0.59 -30.41
N PRO A 184 -1.38 0.31 -29.32
CA PRO A 184 -2.22 -0.88 -29.15
C PRO A 184 -3.47 -0.94 -30.05
N TYR A 185 -3.71 0.10 -30.84
CA TYR A 185 -4.80 0.14 -31.83
C TYR A 185 -4.28 0.41 -33.24
N ASP A 186 -2.96 0.28 -33.45
CA ASP A 186 -2.35 0.40 -34.77
C ASP A 186 -2.62 -0.88 -35.60
N GLU A 187 -3.52 -0.75 -36.57
CA GLU A 187 -3.85 -1.84 -37.48
C GLU A 187 -2.66 -2.30 -38.33
N TYR A 188 -1.69 -1.45 -38.65
CA TYR A 188 -0.60 -1.84 -39.55
C TYR A 188 0.31 -2.87 -38.90
N GLY A 189 0.81 -2.58 -37.68
CA GLY A 189 1.60 -3.54 -36.91
C GLY A 189 0.80 -4.79 -36.56
N LEU A 190 -0.48 -4.64 -36.22
CA LEU A 190 -1.36 -5.77 -35.89
C LEU A 190 -1.60 -6.70 -37.09
N LYS A 191 -1.89 -6.15 -38.28
CA LYS A 191 -2.06 -6.97 -39.50
C LYS A 191 -0.80 -7.74 -39.86
N GLN A 192 0.39 -7.18 -39.62
CA GLN A 192 1.64 -7.92 -39.81
C GLN A 192 1.75 -9.11 -38.84
N ALA A 193 1.45 -8.88 -37.55
CA ALA A 193 1.45 -9.94 -36.56
C ALA A 193 0.47 -11.07 -36.91
N LEU A 194 -0.75 -10.72 -37.31
CA LEU A 194 -1.80 -11.69 -37.67
C LEU A 194 -1.49 -12.46 -38.97
N SER A 195 -0.85 -11.82 -39.94
CA SER A 195 -0.54 -12.46 -41.23
C SER A 195 0.54 -13.54 -41.10
N GLU A 196 1.40 -13.44 -40.09
CA GLU A 196 2.46 -14.42 -39.83
C GLU A 196 1.90 -15.77 -39.37
N ASP A 197 1.00 -15.76 -38.39
CA ASP A 197 0.45 -17.00 -37.82
C ASP A 197 -0.50 -17.71 -38.81
N LEU A 198 -1.37 -16.94 -39.44
CA LEU A 198 -2.50 -17.53 -40.17
C LEU A 198 -2.20 -17.83 -41.63
N SER A 199 -1.08 -17.31 -42.18
CA SER A 199 -0.82 -17.32 -43.62
C SER A 199 -2.01 -16.77 -44.44
N LEU A 200 -2.77 -15.84 -43.84
CA LEU A 200 -3.97 -15.23 -44.40
C LEU A 200 -3.74 -13.76 -44.69
N TYR A 201 -4.42 -13.22 -45.71
CA TYR A 201 -4.46 -11.79 -45.95
C TYR A 201 -5.56 -11.16 -45.10
N VAL A 202 -5.17 -10.51 -43.99
CA VAL A 202 -6.10 -9.78 -43.12
C VAL A 202 -6.56 -8.50 -43.81
N THR A 203 -7.87 -8.37 -44.02
CA THR A 203 -8.44 -7.22 -44.73
C THR A 203 -8.89 -6.12 -43.78
N GLU A 204 -9.62 -6.50 -42.74
CA GLU A 204 -10.34 -5.57 -41.88
C GLU A 204 -10.29 -6.07 -40.44
N ILE A 205 -10.00 -5.17 -39.50
CA ILE A 205 -10.07 -5.43 -38.06
C ILE A 205 -11.43 -4.96 -37.58
N GLU A 206 -12.22 -5.85 -37.00
CA GLU A 206 -13.55 -5.55 -36.48
C GLU A 206 -13.48 -5.04 -35.03
N ALA A 207 -12.71 -5.73 -34.19
CA ALA A 207 -12.60 -5.39 -32.78
C ALA A 207 -11.20 -5.69 -32.24
N ILE A 208 -10.72 -4.84 -31.33
CA ILE A 208 -9.49 -5.06 -30.56
C ILE A 208 -9.83 -4.87 -29.09
N ILE A 209 -9.56 -5.89 -28.26
CA ILE A 209 -9.71 -5.82 -26.81
C ILE A 209 -8.33 -6.02 -26.19
N VAL A 210 -7.89 -5.06 -25.38
CA VAL A 210 -6.60 -5.07 -24.70
C VAL A 210 -6.81 -5.17 -23.20
N VAL A 211 -6.25 -6.22 -22.59
CA VAL A 211 -6.31 -6.50 -21.15
C VAL A 211 -4.91 -6.42 -20.56
N TRP A 212 -4.71 -5.48 -19.63
CA TRP A 212 -3.44 -5.26 -18.92
C TRP A 212 -3.30 -6.14 -17.69
#